data_AF-A0A9Q2STM7-F1
#
_entry.id   AF-A0A9Q2STM7-F1
#
_cell.length_a   1.000
_cell.length_b   1.000
_cell.length_c   1.000
_cell.angle_alpha   90.00
_cell.angle_beta   90.00
_cell.angle_gamma   90.00
#
_symmetry.space_group_name_H-M   'P 1'
#
loop_
_entity.id
_entity.type
_entity.pdbx_description
1 polymer ?
#
loop_
_entity_poly.entity_id
_entity_poly.type
_entity_poly.pdbx_seq_one_letter_code
_entity_poly.pdbx_strand_id
1 'polypeptide(L)' 'MSYIVKAPLVGVNGADGKVKYLYCGTPVPSDVSKDDIERLVADGLVTGGEEPSKSSTRRAGGKNDSSGSDADRAV' A
#
# COMPACT_ATOMS: atom_id res chain seq x y z
N MET A 1 11.21 -12.79 -12.00
CA MET A 1 9.81 -12.39 -12.19
C MET A 1 9.53 -11.22 -11.27
N SER A 2 8.88 -10.16 -11.76
CA SER A 2 8.38 -9.06 -10.93
C SER A 2 6.92 -9.34 -10.55
N TYR A 3 6.59 -9.07 -9.29
CA TYR A 3 5.23 -9.18 -8.76
C TYR A 3 4.71 -7.79 -8.42
N ILE A 4 3.42 -7.56 -8.70
CA ILE A 4 2.75 -6.29 -8.38
C ILE A 4 1.66 -6.55 -7.35
N VAL A 5 1.60 -5.69 -6.33
CA VAL A 5 0.56 -5.73 -5.30
C VAL A 5 -0.78 -5.29 -5.89
N LYS A 6 -1.81 -6.14 -5.76
CA LYS A 6 -3.18 -5.85 -6.21
C LYS A 6 -4.05 -5.36 -5.05
N ALA A 7 -3.82 -5.86 -3.84
CA ALA A 7 -4.60 -5.46 -2.68
C ALA A 7 -4.31 -4.01 -2.26
N PRO A 8 -5.24 -3.32 -1.56
CA PRO A 8 -5.04 -1.94 -1.10
C PRO A 8 -3.79 -1.77 -0.24
N LEU A 9 -3.51 -2.77 0.60
CA LEU A 9 -2.37 -2.81 1.51
C LEU A 9 -1.99 -4.27 1.77
N VAL A 10 -0.71 -4.59 1.68
CA VAL A 10 -0.15 -5.92 1.99
C VAL A 10 1.03 -5.77 2.92
N GLY A 11 1.05 -6.54 4.01
CA GLY A 11 2.22 -6.66 4.87
C GLY A 11 3.10 -7.82 4.39
N VAL A 12 4.38 -7.56 4.13
CA VAL A 12 5.37 -8.59 3.75
C VAL A 12 6.52 -8.58 4.76
N ASN A 13 7.05 -9.75 5.10
CA ASN A 13 8.25 -9.83 5.92
C ASN A 13 9.48 -9.55 5.04
N GLY A 14 10.21 -8.48 5.37
CA GLY A 14 11.51 -8.22 4.78
C GLY A 14 12.58 -9.15 5.37
N ALA A 15 13.66 -9.36 4.61
CA ALA A 15 14.83 -10.10 5.07
C ALA A 15 15.47 -9.51 6.35
N ASP A 16 15.21 -8.24 6.65
CA ASP A 16 15.62 -7.57 7.89
C ASP A 16 14.76 -7.95 9.11
N GLY A 17 13.80 -8.88 8.95
CA GLY A 17 12.91 -9.35 10.02
C GLY A 17 11.77 -8.38 10.36
N LYS A 18 11.64 -7.28 9.62
CA LYS A 18 10.56 -6.29 9.81
C LYS A 18 9.46 -6.48 8.78
N VAL A 19 8.24 -6.15 9.20
CA VAL A 19 7.08 -6.09 8.31
C VAL A 19 7.16 -4.79 7.50
N LYS A 20 7.12 -4.93 6.17
CA LYS A 20 7.01 -3.83 5.22
C LYS A 20 5.61 -3.81 4.67
N TYR A 21 5.01 -2.62 4.61
CA TYR A 21 3.69 -2.44 4.05
C TYR A 21 3.79 -1.93 2.62
N LEU A 22 3.17 -2.66 1.69
CA LEU A 22 3.17 -2.37 0.28
C LEU A 22 1.74 -1.99 -0.15
N TYR A 23 1.64 -0.91 -0.92
CA TYR A 23 0.37 -0.42 -1.44
C TYR A 23 0.07 -1.01 -2.82
N CYS A 24 -1.20 -0.98 -3.21
CA CYS A 24 -1.62 -1.37 -4.55
C CYS A 24 -0.79 -0.69 -5.65
N GLY A 25 -0.30 -1.48 -6.60
CA GLY A 25 0.53 -1.04 -7.72
C GLY A 25 2.03 -0.96 -7.41
N THR A 26 2.45 -1.19 -6.17
CA THR A 26 3.87 -1.25 -5.83
C THR A 26 4.48 -2.60 -6.22
N PRO A 27 5.74 -2.61 -6.69
CA PRO A 27 6.46 -3.84 -6.92
C PRO A 27 6.83 -4.50 -5.58
N VAL A 28 6.67 -5.82 -5.53
CA VAL A 28 7.10 -6.61 -4.36
C VAL A 28 8.63 -6.62 -4.30
N PRO A 29 9.23 -6.26 -3.15
CA PRO A 29 10.68 -6.31 -2.97
C PRO A 29 11.23 -7.73 -3.17
N SER A 30 12.42 -7.83 -3.74
CA SER A 30 13.15 -9.10 -3.86
C SER A 30 13.61 -9.67 -2.52
N ASP A 31 13.56 -8.88 -1.44
CA ASP A 31 13.83 -9.30 -0.06
C ASP A 31 12.74 -10.18 0.55
N VAL A 32 11.62 -10.39 -0.15
CA VAL A 32 10.53 -11.27 0.30
C VAL A 32 10.82 -12.71 -0.14
N SER A 33 10.66 -13.66 0.78
CA SER A 33 10.85 -15.09 0.52
C SER A 33 9.89 -15.60 -0.55
N LYS A 34 10.35 -16.59 -1.35
CA LYS A 34 9.50 -17.21 -2.39
C LYS A 34 8.22 -17.83 -1.81
N ASP A 35 8.32 -18.53 -0.68
CA ASP A 35 7.17 -19.08 0.04
C ASP A 35 6.12 -18.01 0.37
N ASP A 36 6.55 -16.84 0.85
CA ASP A 36 5.64 -15.73 1.15
C ASP A 36 5.00 -15.18 -0.13
N ILE A 37 5.78 -15.02 -1.21
CA ILE A 37 5.24 -14.58 -2.50
C ILE A 37 4.19 -15.57 -3.02
N GLU A 38 4.44 -16.88 -2.94
CA GLU A 38 3.48 -17.90 -3.37
C GLU A 38 2.18 -17.86 -2.56
N ARG A 39 2.26 -17.66 -1.25
CA ARG A 39 1.07 -17.44 -0.39
C ARG A 39 0.31 -16.18 -0.81
N LEU A 40 1.02 -15.08 -1.01
CA LEU A 40 0.40 -13.82 -1.46
C LEU A 40 -0.26 -13.93 -2.83
N VAL A 41 0.29 -14.74 -3.73
CA VAL A 41 -0.31 -15.04 -5.04
C VAL A 41 -1.56 -15.92 -4.87
N ALA A 42 -1.48 -16.96 -4.02
CA ALA A 42 -2.61 -17.84 -3.73
C ALA A 42 -3.79 -17.09 -3.10
N ASP A 43 -3.50 -16.11 -2.23
CA ASP A 43 -4.48 -15.22 -1.63
C ASP A 43 -4.97 -14.11 -2.58
N GLY A 44 -4.40 -14.02 -3.80
CA GLY A 44 -4.75 -13.01 -4.80
C GLY A 44 -4.33 -11.58 -4.44
N LEU A 45 -3.43 -11.43 -3.46
CA LEU A 45 -2.92 -10.15 -2.98
C LEU A 45 -1.87 -9.55 -3.91
N VAL A 46 -1.12 -10.41 -4.62
CA VAL A 46 -0.12 -10.01 -5.63
C VAL A 46 -0.32 -10.80 -6.92
N THR A 47 0.09 -10.23 -8.05
CA THR A 47 0.03 -10.88 -9.38
C THR A 47 1.44 -10.99 -9.93
N GLY A 48 1.78 -12.15 -10.51
CA GLY A 48 3.05 -12.37 -11.18
C GLY A 48 2.94 -12.03 -12.66
N GLY A 49 3.79 -11.13 -13.16
CA GLY A 49 4.08 -10.94 -14.58
C GLY A 49 2.91 -10.58 -15.50
N GLU A 50 2.53 -9.31 -15.53
CA GLU A 50 2.41 -8.49 -16.75
C GLU A 50 2.43 -7.02 -16.32
N GLU A 51 2.84 -6.12 -17.21
CA GLU A 51 3.21 -4.71 -16.97
C GLU A 51 2.36 -3.92 -15.95
N PRO A 52 2.92 -2.88 -15.30
CA PRO A 52 2.19 -2.04 -14.34
C PRO A 52 0.97 -1.41 -15.00
N SER A 53 -0.18 -2.07 -14.87
CA SER A 53 -1.48 -1.50 -15.19
C SER A 53 -1.70 -0.36 -14.21
N LYS A 54 -1.48 0.87 -14.71
CA LYS A 54 -1.66 2.16 -14.06
C LYS A 54 -2.67 2.09 -12.92
N SER A 55 -2.18 2.02 -11.69
CA SER A 55 -2.99 2.25 -10.50
C SER A 55 -3.48 3.69 -10.58
N SER A 56 -4.78 3.82 -10.91
CA SER A 56 -5.51 5.07 -10.79
C SER A 56 -5.47 5.47 -9.33
N THR A 57 -4.49 6.31 -9.00
CA THR A 57 -4.37 6.98 -7.71
C THR A 57 -5.63 7.83 -7.57
N ARG A 58 -6.68 7.29 -6.95
CA ARG A 58 -7.63 8.14 -6.25
C ARG A 58 -6.86 8.70 -5.08
N ARG A 59 -6.33 9.91 -5.28
CA ARG A 59 -5.89 10.79 -4.19
C ARG A 59 -6.95 10.69 -3.11
N ALA A 60 -6.59 10.14 -1.95
CA ALA A 60 -7.33 10.40 -0.73
C ALA A 60 -7.22 11.92 -0.52
N GLY A 61 -8.20 12.66 -1.03
CA GLY A 61 -8.37 14.07 -0.73
C GLY A 61 -8.66 14.14 0.75
N GLY A 62 -7.61 14.37 1.54
CA GLY A 62 -7.72 14.75 2.94
C GLY A 62 -8.56 16.00 3.01
N LYS A 63 -9.83 15.83 3.38
CA LYS A 63 -10.70 16.94 3.72
C LYS A 63 -10.39 17.30 5.17
N ASN A 64 -9.30 18.04 5.32
CA ASN A 64 -8.92 18.64 6.59
C ASN A 64 -9.77 19.91 6.69
N ASP A 65 -11.01 19.78 7.17
CA ASP A 65 -11.85 20.93 7.52
C ASP A 65 -11.25 21.56 8.79
N SER A 66 -10.19 22.36 8.61
CA SER A 66 -9.63 23.23 9.64
C SER A 66 -10.10 24.66 9.35
N SER A 67 -11.31 24.99 9.79
CA SER A 67 -11.71 26.37 10.01
C SER A 67 -11.62 26.65 11.50
N GLY A 68 -10.43 27.03 11.94
CA GLY A 68 -10.28 27.85 13.13
C GLY A 68 -10.92 29.21 12.84
N SER A 69 -11.80 29.65 13.73
CA SER A 69 -12.26 31.03 13.77
C SER A 69 -12.43 31.40 15.23
N ASP A 70 -11.45 32.16 15.71
CA ASP A 70 -11.56 33.11 16.81
C ASP A 70 -12.95 33.74 16.91
N ALA A 71 -13.50 33.77 18.11
CA ALA A 71 -14.36 34.86 18.57
C ALA A 71 -14.33 34.92 20.10
N ASP A 72 -13.44 35.78 20.59
CA ASP A 72 -13.64 36.59 21.79
C ASP A 72 -15.09 37.09 21.90
N ARG A 73 -15.72 36.95 23.09
CA ARG A 73 -16.45 38.05 23.75
C ARG A 73 -16.97 37.64 25.13
N ALA A 74 -16.54 38.41 26.13
CA ALA A 74 -17.05 38.45 27.49
C ALA A 74 -18.55 38.83 27.59
N VAL A 75 -19.25 38.22 28.54
CA VAL A 75 -20.30 38.87 29.36
C VAL A 75 -20.39 38.19 30.72
#